data_AF-A0A3G9CXY5-F1
#
_entry.id   AF-A0A3G9CXY5-F1
#
_cell.length_a   1.000
_cell.length_b   1.000
_cell.length_c   1.000
_cell.angle_alpha   90.00
_cell.angle_beta   90.00
_cell.angle_gamma   90.00
#
_symmetry.space_group_name_H-M   'P 1'
#
loop_
_entity.id
_entity.type
_entity.pdbx_description
1 polymer ?
#
loop_
_entity_poly.entity_id
_entity_poly.type
_entity_poly.pdbx_seq_one_letter_code
_entity_poly.pdbx_strand_id
1 'polypeptide(L)'
;MFKQVEKKLDKSKHVHPHTLRHYAVTCWILDGLREQDINYRAGWTKDSKQMFSTYGNFADDDMNMRIFEHYGLKTDDRRQIVLKKCPRCNNVLKPEDRFCSQCSLVLSNDAFQEVQEQKNDLIQTLRYAMEDPEFQMKLIAISEEKKKELRL
;
A
#
# COMPACT_ATOMS: atom_id res chain seq x y z
N MET A 1 -3.16 16.42 -24.32
CA MET A 1 -2.88 15.49 -23.21
C MET A 1 -2.50 14.09 -23.71
N PHE A 2 -3.39 13.32 -24.35
CA PHE A 2 -3.06 11.94 -24.76
C PHE A 2 -1.89 11.81 -25.75
N LYS A 3 -1.77 12.71 -26.73
CA LYS A 3 -0.60 12.78 -27.63
C LYS A 3 0.74 13.04 -26.91
N GLN A 4 0.72 13.66 -25.73
CA GLN A 4 1.92 13.86 -24.92
C GLN A 4 2.29 12.58 -24.14
N VAL A 5 1.29 11.78 -23.78
CA VAL A 5 1.48 10.47 -23.14
C VAL A 5 2.02 9.47 -24.17
N GLU A 6 1.48 9.47 -25.39
CA GLU A 6 1.99 8.66 -26.51
C GLU A 6 3.47 8.94 -26.80
N LYS A 7 3.89 10.21 -26.84
CA LYS A 7 5.30 10.60 -27.06
C LYS A 7 6.25 10.13 -25.95
N LYS A 8 5.74 9.89 -24.73
CA LYS A 8 6.54 9.41 -23.59
C LYS A 8 6.59 7.89 -23.50
N LEU A 9 5.66 7.19 -24.16
CA LEU A 9 5.62 5.74 -24.22
C LEU A 9 6.40 5.30 -25.45
N ASP A 10 7.44 4.50 -25.28
CA ASP A 10 8.28 3.95 -26.36
C ASP A 10 7.55 2.93 -27.26
N LYS A 11 6.21 2.92 -27.23
CA LYS A 11 5.34 1.96 -27.92
C LYS A 11 4.41 2.66 -28.88
N SER A 12 4.40 2.17 -30.12
CA SER A 12 3.61 2.61 -31.28
C SER A 12 2.08 2.49 -31.14
N LYS A 13 1.53 2.34 -29.93
CA LYS A 13 0.09 2.16 -29.73
C LYS A 13 -0.58 3.49 -29.39
N HIS A 14 -1.62 3.81 -30.14
CA HIS A 14 -2.43 4.99 -29.90
C HIS A 14 -3.16 4.89 -28.55
N VAL A 15 -2.99 5.91 -27.72
CA VAL A 15 -3.65 6.06 -26.43
C VAL A 15 -4.83 7.00 -26.65
N HIS A 16 -6.03 6.43 -26.78
CA HIS A 16 -7.27 7.16 -26.82
C HIS A 16 -8.16 6.78 -25.63
N PRO A 17 -9.14 7.62 -25.24
CA PRO A 17 -10.03 7.35 -24.11
C PRO A 17 -10.67 5.96 -24.14
N HIS A 18 -11.03 5.46 -25.33
CA HIS A 18 -11.58 4.12 -25.50
C HIS A 18 -10.56 3.01 -25.15
N THR A 19 -9.26 3.16 -25.46
CA THR A 19 -8.22 2.18 -25.05
C THR A 19 -8.05 2.15 -23.54
N LEU A 20 -8.10 3.32 -22.90
CA LEU A 20 -8.01 3.41 -21.44
C LEU A 20 -9.22 2.78 -20.76
N ARG A 21 -10.42 3.03 -21.30
CA ARG A 21 -11.65 2.36 -20.86
C ARG A 21 -11.54 0.84 -21.04
N HIS A 22 -11.06 0.38 -22.18
CA HIS A 22 -10.86 -1.04 -22.44
C HIS A 22 -9.89 -1.66 -21.43
N TYR A 23 -8.74 -1.02 -21.19
CA TYR A 23 -7.78 -1.49 -20.21
C TYR A 23 -8.38 -1.55 -18.80
N ALA A 24 -9.11 -0.52 -18.38
CA ALA A 24 -9.76 -0.49 -17.07
C ALA A 24 -10.79 -1.62 -16.89
N VAL A 25 -11.62 -1.87 -17.90
CA VAL A 25 -12.59 -2.98 -17.87
C VAL A 25 -11.88 -4.33 -17.82
N THR A 26 -10.82 -4.54 -18.61
CA THR A 26 -10.00 -5.75 -18.53
C THR A 26 -9.39 -5.96 -17.15
N CYS A 27 -8.87 -4.90 -16.50
CA CYS A 27 -8.37 -5.00 -15.13
C CYS A 27 -9.46 -5.43 -14.15
N TRP A 28 -10.67 -4.85 -14.23
CA TRP A 28 -11.76 -5.22 -13.32
C TRP A 28 -12.21 -6.68 -13.48
N ILE A 29 -12.19 -7.21 -14.70
CA ILE A 29 -12.47 -8.63 -14.96
C ILE A 29 -11.41 -9.50 -14.27
N LEU A 30 -10.14 -9.18 -14.46
CA LEU A 30 -9.01 -9.90 -13.86
C LEU A 30 -8.98 -9.78 -12.33
N ASP A 31 -9.43 -8.65 -11.78
CA ASP A 31 -9.58 -8.45 -10.34
C ASP A 31 -10.75 -9.28 -9.76
N GLY A 32 -11.60 -9.85 -10.63
CA GLY A 32 -12.71 -10.72 -10.25
C GLY A 32 -14.02 -9.98 -9.95
N LEU A 33 -14.20 -8.75 -10.45
CA LEU A 33 -15.48 -8.03 -10.30
C LEU A 33 -16.58 -8.74 -11.10
N ARG A 34 -17.80 -8.75 -10.56
CA ARG A 34 -18.97 -9.28 -11.26
C ARG A 34 -19.34 -8.36 -12.41
N GLU A 35 -19.91 -8.94 -13.47
CA GLU A 35 -20.36 -8.19 -14.65
C GLU A 35 -21.28 -7.02 -14.30
N GLN A 36 -22.23 -7.22 -13.37
CA GLN A 36 -23.15 -6.16 -12.93
C GLN A 36 -22.42 -4.98 -12.27
N ASP A 37 -21.36 -5.26 -11.52
CA ASP A 37 -20.55 -4.24 -10.84
C ASP A 37 -19.68 -3.48 -11.86
N ILE A 38 -19.14 -4.21 -12.84
CA ILE A 38 -18.41 -3.64 -13.98
C ILE A 38 -19.34 -2.75 -14.81
N ASN A 39 -20.54 -3.21 -15.15
CA ASN A 39 -21.53 -2.46 -15.92
C ASN A 39 -21.90 -1.15 -15.20
N TYR A 40 -22.19 -1.23 -13.90
CA TYR A 40 -22.46 -0.04 -13.08
C TYR A 40 -21.27 0.93 -13.08
N ARG A 41 -20.06 0.43 -12.82
CA ARG A 41 -18.84 1.25 -12.77
C ARG A 41 -18.46 1.87 -14.12
N ALA A 42 -18.74 1.15 -15.21
CA ALA A 42 -18.51 1.60 -16.56
C ALA A 42 -19.59 2.59 -17.06
N GLY A 43 -20.71 2.74 -16.35
CA GLY A 43 -21.85 3.57 -16.77
C GLY A 43 -22.73 2.90 -17.83
N TRP A 44 -22.68 1.57 -17.94
CA TRP A 44 -23.59 0.78 -18.76
C TRP A 44 -24.85 0.42 -17.98
N THR A 45 -25.93 0.10 -18.68
CA THR A 45 -27.10 -0.55 -18.06
C THR A 45 -26.67 -1.90 -17.47
N LYS A 46 -27.23 -2.28 -16.32
CA LYS A 46 -26.83 -3.49 -15.59
C LYS A 46 -26.97 -4.76 -16.43
N ASP A 47 -27.97 -4.79 -17.32
CA ASP A 47 -28.27 -5.91 -18.22
C ASP A 47 -27.56 -5.81 -19.58
N SER A 48 -26.59 -4.90 -19.73
CA SER A 48 -25.86 -4.71 -20.97
C SER A 48 -24.93 -5.89 -21.24
N LYS A 49 -25.15 -6.59 -22.36
CA LYS A 49 -24.27 -7.64 -22.89
C LYS A 49 -23.02 -7.09 -23.59
N GLN A 50 -22.82 -5.77 -23.60
CA GLN A 50 -21.71 -5.10 -24.27
C GLN A 50 -20.34 -5.57 -23.73
N MET A 51 -20.30 -6.03 -22.48
CA MET A 51 -19.12 -6.62 -21.87
C MET A 51 -18.73 -7.95 -22.54
N PHE A 52 -19.68 -8.88 -22.72
CA PHE A 52 -19.41 -10.17 -23.38
C PHE A 52 -19.00 -10.03 -24.86
N SER A 53 -19.60 -9.08 -25.60
CA SER A 53 -19.28 -8.90 -27.02
C SER A 53 -17.88 -8.35 -27.28
N THR A 54 -17.28 -7.68 -26.30
CA THR A 54 -16.00 -6.97 -26.48
C THR A 54 -14.86 -7.57 -25.63
N TYR A 55 -15.18 -8.17 -24.48
CA TYR A 55 -14.19 -8.66 -23.50
C TYR A 55 -14.30 -10.17 -23.20
N GLY A 56 -15.22 -10.88 -23.87
CA GLY A 56 -15.49 -12.31 -23.63
C GLY A 56 -14.24 -13.18 -23.62
N ASN A 57 -13.33 -12.99 -24.57
CA ASN A 57 -12.09 -13.79 -24.66
C ASN A 57 -11.22 -13.73 -23.38
N PHE A 58 -11.14 -12.57 -22.71
CA PHE A 58 -10.38 -12.44 -21.46
C PHE A 58 -11.12 -13.08 -20.27
N ALA A 59 -12.45 -13.03 -20.28
CA ALA A 59 -13.27 -13.71 -19.29
C ALA A 59 -13.19 -15.24 -19.44
N ASP A 60 -13.12 -15.73 -20.68
CA ASP A 60 -12.96 -17.16 -20.99
C ASP A 60 -11.60 -17.67 -20.54
N ASP A 61 -10.52 -16.95 -20.81
CA ASP A 61 -9.18 -17.28 -20.32
C ASP A 61 -9.12 -17.26 -18.78
N ASP A 62 -9.72 -16.28 -18.12
CA ASP A 62 -9.77 -16.20 -16.65
C ASP A 62 -10.64 -17.32 -16.04
N MET A 63 -11.77 -17.66 -16.67
CA MET A 63 -12.57 -18.83 -16.29
C MET A 63 -11.79 -20.13 -16.44
N ASN A 64 -11.07 -20.31 -17.55
CA ASN A 64 -10.19 -21.46 -17.76
C ASN A 64 -9.10 -21.52 -16.67
N MET A 65 -8.49 -20.39 -16.31
CA MET A 65 -7.51 -20.32 -15.23
C MET A 65 -8.11 -20.75 -13.88
N ARG A 66 -9.31 -20.27 -13.52
CA ARG A 66 -10.01 -20.70 -12.29
C ARG A 66 -10.34 -22.19 -12.30
N ILE A 67 -10.73 -22.74 -13.45
CA ILE A 67 -10.98 -24.17 -13.63
C ILE A 67 -9.67 -24.96 -13.43
N PHE A 68 -8.56 -24.51 -14.03
CA PHE A 68 -7.26 -25.14 -13.85
C PHE A 68 -6.78 -25.10 -12.40
N GLU A 69 -6.99 -24.01 -11.67
CA GLU A 69 -6.71 -23.93 -10.23
C GLU A 69 -7.56 -24.93 -9.42
N HIS A 70 -8.86 -25.04 -9.72
CA HIS A 70 -9.76 -25.98 -9.04
C HIS A 70 -9.29 -27.43 -9.18
N TYR A 71 -8.76 -27.79 -10.35
CA TYR A 71 -8.21 -29.12 -10.64
C TYR A 71 -6.71 -29.26 -10.29
N GLY A 72 -6.08 -28.25 -9.69
CA GLY A 72 -4.67 -28.28 -9.29
C GLY A 72 -3.66 -28.28 -10.45
N LEU A 73 -4.09 -27.84 -11.63
CA LEU A 73 -3.30 -27.84 -12.87
C LEU A 73 -2.47 -26.56 -13.06
N LYS A 74 -2.54 -25.60 -12.13
CA LYS A 74 -1.75 -24.36 -12.19
C LYS A 74 -1.27 -23.89 -10.83
N THR A 75 -0.03 -23.40 -10.78
CA THR A 75 0.58 -22.74 -9.61
C THR A 75 0.62 -21.23 -9.81
N ASP A 76 -0.27 -20.56 -9.07
CA ASP A 76 -0.21 -19.19 -8.53
C ASP A 76 0.45 -18.10 -9.41
N ASP A 77 -0.36 -17.42 -10.23
CA ASP A 77 -0.04 -16.08 -10.75
C ASP A 77 -1.15 -15.11 -10.30
N ARG A 78 -1.33 -14.99 -8.98
CA ARG A 78 -2.28 -14.03 -8.41
C ARG A 78 -1.72 -12.62 -8.56
N ARG A 79 -2.26 -11.87 -9.52
CA ARG A 79 -2.07 -10.41 -9.64
C ARG A 79 -2.76 -9.61 -8.53
N GLN A 80 -3.51 -10.26 -7.64
CA GLN A 80 -4.23 -9.60 -6.57
C GLN A 80 -3.26 -9.11 -5.49
N ILE A 81 -3.07 -7.79 -5.43
CA ILE A 81 -2.41 -7.14 -4.30
C ILE A 81 -3.34 -7.29 -3.09
N VAL A 82 -3.06 -8.28 -2.24
CA VAL A 82 -3.79 -8.44 -0.98
C VAL A 82 -3.39 -7.29 -0.05
N LEU A 83 -4.31 -6.33 0.12
CA LEU A 83 -4.13 -5.24 1.08
C LEU A 83 -4.15 -5.81 2.49
N LYS A 84 -2.98 -5.80 3.13
CA LYS A 84 -2.83 -6.20 4.54
C LYS A 84 -3.46 -5.15 5.44
N LYS A 85 -3.93 -5.58 6.62
CA LYS A 85 -4.42 -4.67 7.67
C LYS A 85 -3.44 -4.64 8.84
N CYS A 86 -3.32 -3.49 9.48
CA CYS A 86 -2.52 -3.34 10.69
C CYS A 86 -3.09 -4.23 11.81
N PRO A 87 -2.28 -5.09 12.46
CA PRO A 87 -2.78 -5.98 13.51
C PRO A 87 -3.21 -5.24 14.78
N ARG A 88 -2.83 -3.97 14.95
CA ARG A 88 -3.14 -3.17 16.15
C ARG A 88 -4.35 -2.25 15.97
N CYS A 89 -4.38 -1.47 14.88
CA CYS A 89 -5.43 -0.46 14.66
C CYS A 89 -6.32 -0.74 13.45
N ASN A 90 -6.09 -1.86 12.75
CA ASN A 90 -6.86 -2.31 11.58
C ASN A 90 -6.83 -1.36 10.36
N ASN A 91 -5.95 -0.36 10.35
CA ASN A 91 -5.73 0.50 9.19
C ASN A 91 -5.26 -0.32 7.97
N VAL A 92 -5.69 0.08 6.78
CA VAL A 92 -5.26 -0.55 5.52
C VAL A 92 -3.82 -0.15 5.23
N LEU A 93 -2.97 -1.16 5.02
CA LEU A 93 -1.54 -0.98 4.77
C LEU A 93 -1.26 -1.03 3.27
N LYS A 94 -0.29 -0.24 2.83
CA LYS A 94 0.33 -0.40 1.52
C LYS A 94 1.32 -1.56 1.57
N PRO A 95 1.58 -2.24 0.44
CA PRO A 95 2.52 -3.37 0.40
C PRO A 95 3.93 -3.02 0.91
N GLU A 96 4.36 -1.77 0.74
CA GLU A 96 5.68 -1.27 1.08
C GLU A 96 5.76 -0.61 2.48
N ASP A 97 4.66 -0.56 3.24
CA ASP A 97 4.62 0.12 4.53
C ASP A 97 5.48 -0.61 5.58
N ARG A 98 6.59 0.03 6.01
CA ARG A 98 7.44 -0.44 7.13
C ARG A 98 6.85 -0.09 8.50
N PHE A 99 6.02 0.95 8.56
CA PHE A 99 5.35 1.43 9.76
C PHE A 99 3.87 1.71 9.46
N CYS A 100 3.02 1.52 10.46
CA CYS A 100 1.62 1.90 10.34
C CYS A 100 1.47 3.43 10.38
N SER A 101 0.93 4.03 9.32
CA SER A 101 0.69 5.47 9.23
C SER A 101 -0.28 6.03 10.28
N GLN A 102 -1.10 5.19 10.91
CA GLN A 102 -2.12 5.63 11.86
C GLN A 102 -1.72 5.44 13.33
N CYS A 103 -0.95 4.40 13.67
CA CYS A 103 -0.57 4.10 15.05
C CYS A 103 0.93 3.91 15.28
N SER A 104 1.75 4.15 14.24
CA SER A 104 3.21 4.06 14.24
C SER A 104 3.76 2.69 14.66
N LEU A 105 2.95 1.64 14.58
CA LEU A 105 3.41 0.26 14.81
C LEU A 105 4.45 -0.10 13.77
N VAL A 106 5.56 -0.69 14.21
CA VAL A 106 6.60 -1.24 13.34
C VAL A 106 6.10 -2.57 12.74
N LEU A 107 6.12 -2.68 11.41
CA LEU A 107 5.53 -3.80 10.68
C LEU A 107 6.58 -4.73 10.06
N SER A 108 7.77 -4.22 9.75
CA SER A 108 8.88 -5.01 9.21
C SER A 108 9.97 -5.26 10.26
N ASN A 109 10.65 -6.41 10.13
CA ASN A 109 11.74 -6.77 11.05
C ASN A 109 12.93 -5.82 10.90
N ASP A 110 13.25 -5.40 9.68
CA ASP A 110 14.34 -4.47 9.40
C ASP A 110 14.09 -3.11 10.07
N ALA A 111 12.86 -2.59 9.96
CA ALA A 111 12.47 -1.35 10.62
C ALA A 111 12.49 -1.48 12.15
N PHE A 112 12.23 -2.68 12.68
CA PHE A 112 12.38 -2.93 14.11
C PHE A 112 13.84 -2.84 14.54
N GLN A 113 14.76 -3.44 13.78
CA GLN A 113 16.19 -3.36 14.07
C GLN A 113 16.72 -1.92 13.99
N GLU A 114 16.38 -1.18 12.94
CA GLU A 114 16.76 0.24 12.80
C GLU A 114 16.32 1.08 14.01
N VAL A 115 15.09 0.89 14.49
CA VAL A 115 14.57 1.61 15.66
C VAL A 115 15.31 1.21 16.94
N GLN A 116 15.71 -0.05 17.08
CA GLN A 116 16.49 -0.50 18.24
C GLN A 116 17.91 0.04 18.21
N GLU A 117 18.56 0.05 17.05
CA GLU A 117 19.90 0.64 16.87
C GLU A 117 19.87 2.13 17.21
N GLN A 118 18.94 2.89 16.63
CA GLN A 118 18.79 4.32 16.94
C GLN A 118 18.50 4.58 18.43
N LYS A 119 17.71 3.71 19.07
CA LYS A 119 17.48 3.79 20.52
C LYS A 119 18.75 3.54 21.31
N ASN A 120 19.53 2.53 20.94
CA ASN A 120 20.77 2.20 21.62
C ASN A 120 21.79 3.33 21.46
N ASP A 121 21.94 3.88 20.26
CA ASP A 121 22.81 5.03 19.99
C ASP A 121 22.40 6.26 20.77
N LEU A 122 21.09 6.55 20.83
CA LEU A 122 20.56 7.66 21.63
C LEU A 122 20.88 7.45 23.12
N ILE A 123 20.66 6.24 23.64
CA ILE A 123 20.97 5.91 25.04
C ILE A 123 22.46 6.06 25.32
N GLN A 124 23.33 5.56 24.43
CA GLN A 124 24.77 5.72 24.58
C GLN A 124 25.18 7.19 24.55
N THR A 125 24.69 7.95 23.59
CA THR A 125 24.94 9.40 23.49
C THR A 125 24.49 10.13 24.75
N LEU A 126 23.30 9.81 25.27
CA LEU A 126 22.81 10.37 26.52
C LEU A 126 23.70 9.98 27.71
N ARG A 127 24.20 8.74 27.77
CA ARG A 127 25.13 8.33 28.83
C ARG A 127 26.42 9.14 28.78
N TYR A 128 27.03 9.30 27.62
CA TYR A 128 28.23 10.14 27.46
C TYR A 128 27.97 11.59 27.84
N ALA A 129 26.83 12.16 27.42
CA ALA A 129 26.44 13.52 27.82
C ALA A 129 26.25 13.63 29.35
N MET A 130 25.70 12.60 29.99
CA MET A 130 25.55 12.53 31.45
C MET A 130 26.86 12.33 32.20
N GLU A 131 27.96 11.95 31.56
CA GLU A 131 29.28 11.88 32.20
C GLU A 131 29.94 13.26 32.36
N ASP A 132 29.48 14.27 31.61
CA ASP A 132 29.94 15.65 31.74
C ASP A 132 29.35 16.33 33.00
N PRO A 133 30.18 16.74 33.98
CA PRO A 133 29.71 17.38 35.21
C PRO A 133 28.97 18.70 34.96
N GLU A 134 29.32 19.46 33.91
CA GLU A 134 28.67 20.72 33.58
C GLU A 134 27.23 20.49 33.08
N PHE A 135 27.04 19.45 32.26
CA PHE A 135 25.74 19.02 31.79
C PHE A 135 24.85 18.51 32.93
N GLN A 136 25.41 17.74 33.88
CA GLN A 136 24.70 17.29 35.07
C GLN A 136 24.18 18.46 35.91
N MET A 137 25.01 19.48 36.16
CA MET A 137 24.57 20.66 36.93
C MET A 137 23.42 21.41 36.24
N LYS A 138 23.49 21.59 34.92
CA LYS A 138 22.42 22.24 34.15
C LYS A 138 21.12 21.44 34.18
N LEU A 139 21.20 20.11 34.06
CA LEU A 139 20.03 19.24 34.18
C LEU A 139 19.37 19.31 35.56
N ILE A 140 20.17 19.33 36.64
CA ILE A 140 19.66 19.48 38.01
C ILE A 140 18.94 20.82 38.16
N ALA A 141 19.55 21.92 37.72
CA ALA A 141 18.95 23.26 37.77
C ALA A 141 17.59 23.31 37.04
N ILE A 142 17.52 22.79 35.81
CA ILE A 142 16.27 22.70 35.02
C ILE A 142 15.22 21.83 35.74
N SER A 143 15.65 20.73 36.36
CA SER A 143 14.74 19.84 37.08
C SER A 143 14.15 20.49 38.34
N GLU A 144 14.90 21.36 38.99
CA GLU A 144 14.44 22.12 40.16
C GLU A 144 13.48 23.24 39.77
N GLU A 145 13.74 23.95 38.66
CA GLU A 145 12.81 24.94 38.11
C GLU A 145 11.46 24.30 37.75
N LYS A 146 11.46 23.18 37.02
CA LYS A 146 10.23 22.44 36.72
C LYS A 146 9.49 21.93 37.95
N LYS A 147 10.20 21.49 39.00
CA LYS A 147 9.58 21.07 40.26
C LYS A 147 8.93 22.23 41.00
N LYS A 148 9.45 23.45 40.87
CA LYS A 148 8.81 24.66 41.41
C LYS A 148 7.57 25.02 40.61
N GLU A 149 7.60 24.90 39.28
CA GLU A 149 6.44 25.12 38.41
C GLU A 149 5.30 24.11 38.66
N LEU A 150 5.61 22.84 38.93
CA LEU A 150 4.62 21.79 39.22
C LEU A 150 4.09 21.76 40.66
N ARG A 151 4.68 22.54 41.58
CA ARG A 151 4.26 22.61 43.00
C ARG A 151 3.41 23.85 43.33
N LEU A 152 2.95 24.57 42.31
CA LEU A 152 1.81 25.51 42.35
C LEU A 152 0.54 24.77 41.89
#